data_AF-A0A8T5TF34-F1
#
_entry.id   AF-A0A8T5TF34-F1
#
_cell.length_a   1.000
_cell.length_b   1.000
_cell.length_c   1.000
_cell.angle_alpha   90.00
_cell.angle_beta   90.00
_cell.angle_gamma   90.00
#
_symmetry.space_group_name_H-M   'P 1'
#
loop_
_entity.id
_entity.type
_entity.pdbx_description
1 polymer ?
#
loop_
_entity_poly.entity_id
_entity_poly.type
_entity_poly.pdbx_seq_one_letter_code
_entity_poly.pdbx_strand_id
1 'polypeptide(L)'
;MKTSKNSELERIREKIIDAIRSSRRFWITFREGTFGVASIINLIYKKSFVEVLFFTNKDVIEKGVPLLKIYTPLEDEIDFDEILIEPDFDEDGLISPKKIINRMRRLILREFQTHLGILDQEIKLIDENYENYAIDNIPSHREIRISYSNFIISVDINFERYPLPPNITFSARLAKIISQREFHKQEIFSIWDINDPPHIVELVDLLGEFVADKLNINRLLHNSQFLDLNNISIGDTIRGISLKIHRGKSIGTIYGGSEEGREACQYDLLNLYESIKGSNKDFSGVIQLFGTAVQLMTKQDLKHYFIIPEAYNVKIQNMKLKKAIKYEINLKEAFKSQKNELNHILTNAGFSSSLDNVMGDLLAAGTYRWNREKKIINKAFEVTGLLNKRFKTFNDLTPLEYFQFSIARTLLQAPKIIMFSIPPDLLGKLDFEKFNNYINNIKKKFHLILIIHGPEEVISECDEILTISKTESNIGTFDQYINGLPSSGEVITVELDNPSVDLMESFLNLKRISLILEERKNEKYKLFIKENPNEVLVDLTDLFGPSLFSFKRTRATLLDYIDFKYSMNELKVEKNV
;
A
#
# COMPACT_ATOMS: atom_id res chain seq x y z
N MET A 1 53.06 -29.76 20.82
CA MET A 1 53.26 -29.09 22.13
C MET A 1 52.09 -29.45 23.03
N LYS A 2 52.32 -30.06 24.20
CA LYS A 2 51.27 -30.35 25.19
C LYS A 2 50.98 -29.06 25.98
N THR A 3 50.13 -28.18 25.46
CA THR A 3 49.54 -27.10 26.28
C THR A 3 48.81 -27.74 27.45
N SER A 4 49.06 -27.27 28.67
CA SER A 4 48.27 -27.71 29.82
C SER A 4 46.82 -27.30 29.57
N LYS A 5 45.86 -28.16 29.95
CA LYS A 5 44.43 -27.89 29.76
C LYS A 5 44.04 -26.47 30.19
N ASN A 6 44.59 -26.01 31.32
CA ASN A 6 44.34 -24.70 31.87
C ASN A 6 44.84 -23.57 30.95
N SER A 7 45.98 -23.76 30.27
CA SER A 7 46.51 -22.78 29.32
C SER A 7 45.62 -22.63 28.08
N GLU A 8 45.05 -23.73 27.59
CA GLU A 8 44.12 -23.69 26.45
C GLU A 8 42.77 -23.05 26.84
N LEU A 9 42.24 -23.40 28.01
CA LEU A 9 41.03 -22.77 28.56
C LEU A 9 41.18 -21.26 28.75
N GLU A 10 42.31 -20.79 29.28
CA GLU A 10 42.55 -19.34 29.43
C GLU A 10 42.65 -18.63 28.07
N ARG A 11 43.26 -19.26 27.06
CA ARG A 11 43.28 -18.69 25.70
C ARG A 11 41.88 -18.59 25.09
N ILE A 12 41.04 -19.61 25.29
CA ILE A 12 39.62 -19.56 24.87
C ILE A 12 38.90 -18.42 25.61
N ARG A 13 39.13 -18.27 26.92
CA ARG A 13 38.55 -17.19 27.73
C ARG A 13 38.93 -15.81 27.21
N GLU A 14 40.21 -15.57 26.92
CA GLU A 14 40.70 -14.30 26.37
C GLU A 14 40.07 -13.99 25.02
N LYS A 15 39.97 -14.98 24.13
CA LYS A 15 39.29 -14.85 22.83
C LYS A 15 37.81 -14.52 22.98
N ILE A 16 37.12 -15.14 23.94
CA ILE A 16 35.71 -14.83 24.23
C ILE A 16 35.60 -13.38 24.71
N ILE A 17 36.44 -12.95 25.64
CA ILE A 17 36.44 -11.57 26.16
C ILE A 17 36.65 -10.57 25.03
N ASP A 18 37.60 -10.81 24.13
CA ASP A 18 37.83 -9.96 22.96
C ASP A 18 36.62 -9.91 22.02
N ALA A 19 36.04 -11.08 21.72
CA ALA A 19 34.87 -11.19 20.87
C ALA A 19 33.65 -10.44 21.43
N ILE A 20 33.37 -10.56 22.73
CA ILE A 20 32.21 -9.90 23.35
C ILE A 20 32.44 -8.43 23.65
N ARG A 21 33.70 -7.96 23.77
CA ARG A 21 34.01 -6.54 24.03
C ARG A 21 33.39 -5.59 22.99
N SER A 22 33.24 -6.08 21.76
CA SER A 22 32.61 -5.35 20.65
C SER A 22 31.09 -5.58 20.52
N SER A 23 30.49 -6.37 21.42
CA SER A 23 29.14 -6.91 21.28
C SER A 23 28.28 -6.65 22.52
N ARG A 24 27.34 -5.69 22.43
CA ARG A 24 26.43 -5.35 23.55
C ARG A 24 25.39 -6.42 23.89
N ARG A 25 25.30 -7.51 23.13
CA ARG A 25 24.22 -8.51 23.21
C ARG A 25 24.67 -9.89 23.73
N PHE A 26 25.96 -10.06 23.99
CA PHE A 26 26.53 -11.34 24.39
C PHE A 26 27.33 -11.18 25.68
N TRP A 27 27.31 -12.20 26.54
CA TRP A 27 28.11 -12.25 27.76
C TRP A 27 28.82 -13.60 27.88
N ILE A 28 29.89 -13.62 28.67
CA ILE A 28 30.63 -14.86 28.95
C ILE A 28 29.86 -15.73 29.93
N THR A 29 29.89 -17.04 29.71
CA THR A 29 29.40 -18.05 30.65
C THR A 29 30.49 -19.05 30.99
N PHE A 30 30.33 -19.77 32.09
CA PHE A 30 31.20 -20.89 32.45
C PHE A 30 30.33 -22.05 32.92
N ARG A 31 30.34 -23.14 32.14
CA ARG A 31 29.48 -24.30 32.36
C ARG A 31 30.18 -25.55 31.83
N GLU A 32 29.88 -26.70 32.42
CA GLU A 32 30.50 -28.00 32.07
C GLU A 32 32.05 -27.99 32.10
N GLY A 33 32.64 -27.11 32.91
CA GLY A 33 34.09 -26.98 33.03
C GLY A 33 34.77 -26.29 31.85
N THR A 34 34.02 -25.52 31.05
CA THR A 34 34.56 -24.69 29.97
C THR A 34 33.91 -23.31 29.90
N PHE A 35 34.54 -22.39 29.16
CA PHE A 35 34.00 -21.06 28.88
C PHE A 35 33.07 -21.08 27.67
N GLY A 36 32.08 -20.21 27.71
CA GLY A 36 31.06 -20.07 26.70
C GLY A 36 30.66 -18.62 26.49
N VAL A 37 29.76 -18.44 25.53
CA VAL A 37 29.11 -17.18 25.23
C VAL A 37 27.61 -17.40 25.24
N ALA A 38 26.86 -16.53 25.91
CA ALA A 38 25.40 -16.57 25.88
C ALA A 38 24.80 -15.24 25.41
N SER A 39 23.58 -15.32 24.89
CA SER A 39 22.77 -14.19 24.44
C SER A 39 21.29 -14.45 24.66
N ILE A 40 20.51 -13.37 24.83
CA ILE A 40 19.07 -13.40 24.63
C ILE A 40 18.79 -12.87 23.22
N ILE A 41 18.31 -13.75 22.37
CA ILE A 41 17.77 -13.41 21.06
C ILE A 41 16.32 -13.00 21.30
N ASN A 42 16.04 -11.71 21.12
CA ASN A 42 14.67 -11.22 21.05
C ASN A 42 14.18 -11.40 19.62
N LEU A 43 13.61 -12.56 19.31
CA LEU A 43 12.74 -12.69 18.14
C LEU A 43 11.39 -12.07 18.48
N ILE A 44 10.65 -11.59 17.47
CA ILE A 44 9.39 -10.86 17.67
C ILE A 44 8.39 -11.69 18.51
N TYR A 45 8.31 -12.99 18.27
CA TYR A 45 7.35 -13.90 18.91
C TYR A 45 7.95 -14.78 20.02
N LYS A 46 9.28 -14.78 20.20
CA LYS A 46 9.98 -15.64 21.18
C LYS A 46 11.25 -14.98 21.67
N LYS A 47 11.40 -14.91 22.99
CA LYS A 47 12.70 -14.62 23.61
C LYS A 47 13.42 -15.93 23.79
N SER A 48 14.52 -16.11 23.08
CA SER A 48 15.31 -17.33 23.14
C SER A 48 16.64 -17.05 23.83
N PHE A 49 16.95 -17.86 24.82
CA PHE A 49 18.28 -17.88 25.42
C PHE A 49 19.13 -18.83 24.60
N VAL A 50 20.25 -18.35 24.05
CA VAL A 50 21.21 -19.20 23.35
C VAL A 50 22.53 -19.14 24.08
N GLU A 51 23.08 -20.29 24.41
CA GLU A 51 24.39 -20.46 25.04
C GLU A 51 25.26 -21.36 24.18
N VAL A 52 26.49 -20.94 23.92
CA VAL A 52 27.48 -21.67 23.13
C VAL A 52 28.69 -21.94 24.01
N LEU A 53 29.00 -23.21 24.27
CA LEU A 53 30.15 -23.65 25.06
C LEU A 53 31.29 -24.12 24.14
N PHE A 54 32.50 -23.63 24.39
CA PHE A 54 33.69 -23.93 23.58
C PHE A 54 34.57 -24.91 24.34
N PHE A 55 34.71 -26.16 23.88
CA PHE A 55 35.55 -27.16 24.56
C PHE A 55 36.98 -27.12 24.05
N THR A 56 37.94 -27.45 24.91
CA THR A 56 39.35 -27.58 24.50
C THR A 56 39.51 -28.78 23.56
N ASN A 57 40.44 -28.72 22.62
CA ASN A 57 40.81 -29.84 21.74
C ASN A 57 41.17 -31.07 22.58
N LYS A 58 41.81 -30.84 23.74
CA LYS A 58 42.11 -31.90 24.70
C LYS A 58 40.86 -32.56 25.28
N ASP A 59 39.86 -31.78 25.72
CA ASP A 59 38.61 -32.34 26.23
C ASP A 59 37.88 -33.14 25.13
N VAL A 60 37.90 -32.66 23.87
CA VAL A 60 37.33 -33.39 22.73
C VAL A 60 38.00 -34.75 22.54
N ILE A 61 39.33 -34.79 22.53
CA ILE A 61 40.11 -36.03 22.31
C ILE A 61 39.98 -36.99 23.51
N GLU A 62 40.07 -36.48 24.74
CA GLU A 62 40.14 -37.33 25.95
C GLU A 62 38.78 -37.78 26.46
N LYS A 63 37.73 -36.98 26.27
CA LYS A 63 36.39 -37.25 26.82
C LYS A 63 35.33 -37.49 25.76
N GLY A 64 35.68 -37.35 24.48
CA GLY A 64 34.72 -37.48 23.37
C GLY A 64 33.61 -36.44 23.40
N VAL A 65 33.79 -35.32 24.10
CA VAL A 65 32.81 -34.23 24.08
C VAL A 65 32.87 -33.52 22.73
N PRO A 66 31.75 -33.01 22.20
CA PRO A 66 31.79 -32.24 20.97
C PRO A 66 32.61 -30.96 21.19
N LEU A 67 33.28 -30.52 20.13
CA LEU A 67 34.11 -29.32 20.14
C LEU A 67 33.31 -28.06 20.52
N LEU A 68 32.03 -28.03 20.13
CA LEU A 68 31.07 -26.99 20.43
C LEU A 68 29.79 -27.61 20.98
N LYS A 69 29.16 -26.98 21.99
CA LYS A 69 27.77 -27.26 22.36
C LYS A 69 26.94 -25.99 22.30
N ILE A 70 25.76 -26.07 21.69
CA ILE A 70 24.81 -24.96 21.64
C ILE A 70 23.56 -25.38 22.42
N TYR A 71 23.23 -24.64 23.47
CA TYR A 71 21.97 -24.78 24.21
C TYR A 71 21.02 -23.72 23.71
N THR A 72 19.89 -24.16 23.18
CA THR A 72 18.83 -23.29 22.70
C THR A 72 17.47 -23.93 23.00
N PRO A 73 16.45 -23.15 23.40
CA PRO A 73 15.06 -23.61 23.45
C PRO A 73 14.38 -23.54 22.07
N LEU A 74 15.13 -23.27 21.00
CA LEU A 74 14.64 -23.25 19.61
C LEU A 74 14.71 -24.67 19.06
N GLU A 75 13.56 -25.30 18.83
CA GLU A 75 13.44 -26.50 17.98
C GLU A 75 13.03 -26.12 16.54
N ASP A 76 12.75 -24.82 16.26
CA ASP A 76 12.28 -24.31 14.96
C ASP A 76 13.33 -23.44 14.23
N GLU A 77 13.31 -23.57 12.89
CA GLU A 77 13.91 -22.84 11.73
C GLU A 77 15.31 -22.21 11.78
N ILE A 78 15.84 -21.75 12.91
CA ILE A 78 17.24 -21.29 12.96
C ILE A 78 18.16 -22.51 13.09
N ASP A 79 18.45 -23.13 11.96
CA ASP A 79 19.39 -24.24 11.86
C ASP A 79 20.81 -23.75 12.23
N PHE A 80 21.26 -24.14 13.43
CA PHE A 80 22.62 -23.91 13.88
C PHE A 80 23.55 -25.09 13.56
N ASP A 81 23.09 -26.12 12.83
CA ASP A 81 23.92 -27.25 12.39
C ASP A 81 25.08 -26.76 11.53
N GLU A 82 24.87 -25.69 10.76
CA GLU A 82 25.95 -25.03 10.02
C GLU A 82 27.14 -24.64 10.95
N ILE A 83 26.87 -24.25 12.20
CA ILE A 83 27.90 -23.93 13.19
C ILE A 83 28.46 -25.19 13.87
N LEU A 84 27.63 -26.21 14.08
CA LEU A 84 28.01 -27.46 14.75
C LEU A 84 28.86 -28.38 13.86
N ILE A 85 28.52 -28.48 12.56
CA ILE A 85 29.17 -29.37 11.58
C ILE A 85 30.50 -28.76 11.10
N GLU A 86 30.52 -27.45 10.85
CA GLU A 86 31.71 -26.74 10.34
C GLU A 86 32.14 -25.59 11.29
N PRO A 87 32.68 -25.90 12.47
CA PRO A 87 33.06 -24.89 13.45
C PRO A 87 34.21 -24.01 12.94
N ASP A 88 34.14 -22.70 13.23
CA ASP A 88 35.18 -21.76 12.82
C ASP A 88 36.43 -21.85 13.72
N PHE A 89 37.60 -21.95 13.12
CA PHE A 89 38.90 -21.91 13.82
C PHE A 89 39.70 -20.64 13.49
N ASP A 90 40.58 -20.24 14.41
CA ASP A 90 41.62 -19.25 14.15
C ASP A 90 42.94 -19.94 13.76
N GLU A 91 43.93 -19.14 13.35
CA GLU A 91 45.26 -19.61 12.91
C GLU A 91 46.01 -20.43 13.97
N ASP A 92 45.65 -20.26 15.25
CA ASP A 92 46.24 -21.01 16.35
C ASP A 92 45.60 -22.40 16.59
N GLY A 93 44.69 -22.82 15.72
CA GLY A 93 44.03 -24.12 15.78
C GLY A 93 42.99 -24.26 16.89
N LEU A 94 42.62 -23.15 17.54
CA LEU A 94 41.52 -23.09 18.50
C LEU A 94 40.27 -22.51 17.82
N ILE A 95 39.10 -22.88 18.34
CA ILE A 95 37.81 -22.32 17.91
C ILE A 95 37.86 -20.78 18.00
N SER A 96 37.17 -20.11 17.08
CA SER A 96 37.04 -18.67 17.00
C SER A 96 35.67 -18.18 17.50
N PRO A 97 35.54 -17.77 18.78
CA PRO A 97 34.29 -17.21 19.31
C PRO A 97 33.77 -16.04 18.48
N LYS A 98 34.67 -15.21 17.95
CA LYS A 98 34.32 -14.04 17.13
C LYS A 98 33.63 -14.41 15.83
N LYS A 99 34.17 -15.40 15.10
CA LYS A 99 33.58 -15.88 13.84
C LYS A 99 32.22 -16.56 14.08
N ILE A 100 32.12 -17.38 15.14
CA ILE A 100 30.87 -18.05 15.54
C ILE A 100 29.78 -17.04 15.90
N ILE A 101 30.08 -16.02 16.72
CA ILE A 101 29.12 -14.94 17.05
C ILE A 101 28.63 -14.24 15.77
N ASN A 102 29.53 -13.97 14.83
CA ASN A 102 29.15 -13.34 13.56
C ASN A 102 28.29 -14.25 12.68
N ARG A 103 28.58 -15.57 12.63
CA ARG A 103 27.76 -16.55 11.90
C ARG A 103 26.37 -16.67 12.52
N MET A 104 26.27 -16.78 13.84
CA MET A 104 24.97 -16.76 14.55
C MET A 104 24.16 -15.51 14.22
N ARG A 105 24.79 -14.32 14.23
CA ARG A 105 24.10 -13.07 13.87
C ARG A 105 23.56 -13.10 12.44
N ARG A 106 24.32 -13.64 11.48
CA ARG A 106 23.87 -13.79 10.08
C ARG A 106 22.67 -14.73 9.97
N LEU A 107 22.71 -15.87 10.66
CA LEU A 107 21.59 -16.82 10.68
C LEU A 107 20.31 -16.20 11.26
N ILE A 108 20.44 -15.48 12.39
CA ILE A 108 19.31 -14.74 12.99
C ILE A 108 18.74 -13.69 12.04
N LEU A 109 19.60 -12.95 11.33
CA LEU A 109 19.15 -11.95 10.35
C LEU A 109 18.43 -12.59 9.16
N ARG A 110 18.95 -13.73 8.66
CA ARG A 110 18.34 -14.49 7.57
C ARG A 110 16.94 -14.99 7.95
N GLU A 111 16.80 -15.52 9.15
CA GLU A 111 15.51 -15.94 9.70
C GLU A 111 14.51 -14.78 9.75
N PHE A 112 14.94 -13.64 10.33
CA PHE A 112 14.10 -12.46 10.44
C PHE A 112 13.63 -11.94 9.07
N GLN A 113 14.52 -11.93 8.08
CA GLN A 113 14.18 -11.56 6.71
C GLN A 113 13.18 -12.53 6.07
N THR A 114 13.33 -13.83 6.33
CA THR A 114 12.41 -14.87 5.82
C THR A 114 11.01 -14.64 6.38
N HIS A 115 10.89 -14.47 7.70
CA HIS A 115 9.62 -14.21 8.36
C HIS A 115 8.97 -12.88 7.92
N LEU A 116 9.76 -11.81 7.78
CA LEU A 116 9.25 -10.55 7.21
C LEU A 116 8.71 -10.76 5.79
N GLY A 117 9.40 -11.57 4.97
CA GLY A 117 8.93 -11.93 3.64
C GLY A 117 7.57 -12.63 3.66
N ILE A 118 7.33 -13.54 4.62
CA ILE A 118 6.02 -14.20 4.79
C ILE A 118 4.95 -13.19 5.21
N LEU A 119 5.23 -12.34 6.20
CA LEU A 119 4.27 -11.32 6.64
C LEU A 119 3.94 -10.31 5.52
N ASP A 120 4.94 -9.90 4.74
CA ASP A 120 4.75 -8.99 3.62
C ASP A 120 3.87 -9.63 2.53
N GLN A 121 3.99 -10.95 2.32
CA GLN A 121 3.11 -11.71 1.43
C GLN A 121 1.66 -11.73 1.94
N GLU A 122 1.43 -12.03 3.22
CA GLU A 122 0.08 -12.00 3.81
C GLU A 122 -0.54 -10.61 3.73
N ILE A 123 0.24 -9.57 4.04
CA ILE A 123 -0.19 -8.17 3.90
C ILE A 123 -0.60 -7.88 2.47
N LYS A 124 0.21 -8.29 1.49
CA LYS A 124 -0.07 -8.09 0.07
C LYS A 124 -1.37 -8.79 -0.34
N LEU A 125 -1.57 -10.04 0.06
CA LEU A 125 -2.80 -10.79 -0.23
C LEU A 125 -4.04 -10.09 0.35
N ILE A 126 -3.97 -9.58 1.59
CA ILE A 126 -5.07 -8.82 2.18
C ILE A 126 -5.30 -7.50 1.45
N ASP A 127 -4.23 -6.76 1.13
CA ASP A 127 -4.26 -5.47 0.41
C ASP A 127 -4.77 -5.60 -1.03
N GLU A 128 -4.66 -6.78 -1.65
CA GLU A 128 -5.22 -7.07 -2.98
C GLU A 128 -6.70 -7.45 -2.91
N ASN A 129 -7.17 -8.04 -1.81
CA ASN A 129 -8.49 -8.64 -1.73
C ASN A 129 -9.53 -7.82 -0.94
N TYR A 130 -9.10 -7.00 0.02
CA TYR A 130 -10.02 -6.37 0.98
C TYR A 130 -9.67 -4.93 1.36
N GLU A 131 -10.70 -4.12 1.61
CA GLU A 131 -10.54 -2.83 2.30
C GLU A 131 -9.98 -3.09 3.70
N ASN A 132 -8.76 -2.63 3.96
CA ASN A 132 -8.12 -2.84 5.24
C ASN A 132 -7.18 -1.69 5.65
N TYR A 133 -6.89 -1.58 6.94
CA TYR A 133 -6.02 -0.54 7.48
C TYR A 133 -5.18 -1.05 8.66
N ALA A 134 -3.92 -0.62 8.72
CA ALA A 134 -3.08 -0.85 9.89
C ALA A 134 -3.63 -0.14 11.14
N ILE A 135 -3.69 -0.89 12.25
CA ILE A 135 -4.03 -0.41 13.60
C ILE A 135 -2.73 -0.09 14.33
N ASP A 136 -2.68 1.05 15.00
CA ASP A 136 -1.50 1.51 15.76
C ASP A 136 -0.17 1.54 14.97
N ASN A 137 -0.27 1.71 13.64
CA ASN A 137 0.84 1.66 12.69
C ASN A 137 1.62 0.33 12.68
N ILE A 138 0.97 -0.77 13.09
CA ILE A 138 1.53 -2.12 13.03
C ILE A 138 1.03 -2.78 11.72
N PRO A 139 1.90 -3.06 10.73
CA PRO A 139 1.47 -3.59 9.44
C PRO A 139 0.78 -4.96 9.50
N SER A 140 1.07 -5.78 10.50
CA SER A 140 0.45 -7.09 10.71
C SER A 140 -0.79 -7.06 11.61
N HIS A 141 -1.21 -5.88 12.06
CA HIS A 141 -2.44 -5.67 12.82
C HIS A 141 -3.41 -4.83 11.99
N ARG A 142 -4.43 -5.48 11.42
CA ARG A 142 -5.30 -4.88 10.40
C ARG A 142 -6.76 -4.85 10.86
N GLU A 143 -7.43 -3.70 10.69
CA GLU A 143 -8.90 -3.63 10.59
C GLU A 143 -9.27 -3.98 9.16
N ILE A 144 -9.94 -5.10 8.93
CA ILE A 144 -10.45 -5.54 7.63
C ILE A 144 -11.96 -5.27 7.57
N ARG A 145 -12.42 -4.67 6.48
CA ARG A 145 -13.82 -4.30 6.26
C ARG A 145 -14.39 -5.11 5.10
N ILE A 146 -15.49 -5.81 5.39
CA ILE A 146 -16.22 -6.63 4.41
C ILE A 146 -17.53 -5.93 4.11
N SER A 147 -17.72 -5.53 2.85
CA SER A 147 -18.92 -4.81 2.41
C SER A 147 -19.93 -5.75 1.78
N TYR A 148 -21.13 -5.78 2.34
CA TYR A 148 -22.33 -6.35 1.72
C TYR A 148 -23.08 -5.23 0.98
N SER A 149 -24.08 -5.61 0.17
CA SER A 149 -24.88 -4.64 -0.60
C SER A 149 -25.43 -3.50 0.28
N ASN A 150 -25.78 -3.82 1.53
CA ASN A 150 -26.58 -2.97 2.41
C ASN A 150 -25.90 -2.59 3.73
N PHE A 151 -24.81 -3.27 4.09
CA PHE A 151 -24.10 -3.03 5.34
C PHE A 151 -22.63 -3.43 5.25
N ILE A 152 -21.86 -3.02 6.24
CA ILE A 152 -20.43 -3.31 6.35
C ILE A 152 -20.16 -3.89 7.73
N ILE A 153 -19.35 -4.93 7.78
CA ILE A 153 -18.77 -5.48 9.00
C ILE A 153 -17.27 -5.20 9.01
N SER A 154 -16.71 -5.05 10.21
CA SER A 154 -15.26 -4.95 10.41
C SER A 154 -14.80 -6.06 11.35
N VAL A 155 -13.61 -6.56 11.09
CA VAL A 155 -12.86 -7.51 11.92
C VAL A 155 -11.43 -7.00 12.09
N ASP A 156 -10.92 -7.03 13.31
CA ASP A 156 -9.53 -6.70 13.60
C ASP A 156 -8.75 -8.01 13.69
N ILE A 157 -7.70 -8.15 12.88
CA ILE A 157 -6.85 -9.34 12.85
C ILE A 157 -5.42 -8.93 13.16
N ASN A 158 -4.85 -9.49 14.22
CA ASN A 158 -3.43 -9.38 14.53
C ASN A 158 -2.74 -10.71 14.19
N PHE A 159 -1.94 -10.68 13.13
CA PHE A 159 -1.17 -11.82 12.63
C PHE A 159 0.34 -11.57 12.72
N GLU A 160 0.80 -10.73 13.65
CA GLU A 160 2.24 -10.50 13.91
C GLU A 160 3.00 -11.79 14.25
N ARG A 161 2.29 -12.83 14.68
CA ARG A 161 2.84 -14.14 15.03
C ARG A 161 2.66 -15.20 13.94
N TYR A 162 2.16 -14.83 12.76
CA TYR A 162 2.00 -15.76 11.64
C TYR A 162 3.34 -16.44 11.33
N PRO A 163 3.42 -17.77 11.18
CA PRO A 163 2.35 -18.69 10.81
C PRO A 163 1.47 -19.21 11.96
N LEU A 164 1.59 -18.73 13.20
CA LEU A 164 0.64 -19.09 14.27
C LEU A 164 -0.77 -18.51 14.03
N PRO A 165 -1.84 -19.14 14.58
CA PRO A 165 -3.19 -18.62 14.46
C PRO A 165 -3.29 -17.15 14.92
N PRO A 166 -3.93 -16.28 14.13
CA PRO A 166 -4.01 -14.87 14.44
C PRO A 166 -4.99 -14.59 15.59
N ASN A 167 -4.82 -13.45 16.25
CA ASN A 167 -5.80 -12.96 17.22
C ASN A 167 -6.87 -12.14 16.50
N ILE A 168 -8.14 -12.51 16.69
CA ILE A 168 -9.28 -11.96 15.94
C ILE A 168 -10.27 -11.25 16.88
N THR A 169 -10.45 -9.94 16.65
CA THR A 169 -11.40 -9.10 17.38
C THR A 169 -12.57 -8.66 16.52
N PHE A 170 -13.81 -8.87 17.01
CA PHE A 170 -15.01 -8.52 16.25
C PHE A 170 -15.52 -7.13 16.62
N SER A 171 -15.88 -6.34 15.61
CA SER A 171 -16.61 -5.10 15.82
C SER A 171 -17.96 -5.36 16.50
N ALA A 172 -18.50 -4.35 17.19
CA ALA A 172 -19.80 -4.44 17.86
C ALA A 172 -20.97 -4.76 16.92
N ARG A 173 -20.82 -4.55 15.60
CA ARG A 173 -21.81 -4.97 14.60
C ARG A 173 -21.67 -6.45 14.28
N LEU A 174 -20.46 -6.92 14.01
CA LEU A 174 -20.19 -8.32 13.71
C LEU A 174 -20.54 -9.22 14.90
N ALA A 175 -20.22 -8.78 16.13
CA ALA A 175 -20.52 -9.49 17.36
C ALA A 175 -22.03 -9.70 17.62
N LYS A 176 -22.93 -8.96 16.92
CA LYS A 176 -24.38 -9.19 16.96
C LYS A 176 -24.83 -10.34 16.06
N ILE A 177 -24.00 -10.71 15.09
CA ILE A 177 -24.29 -11.74 14.09
C ILE A 177 -23.66 -13.06 14.55
N ILE A 178 -22.37 -13.03 14.88
CA ILE A 178 -21.58 -14.21 15.27
C ILE A 178 -20.70 -13.87 16.47
N SER A 179 -20.57 -14.81 17.41
CA SER A 179 -19.61 -14.67 18.52
C SER A 179 -18.21 -15.14 18.10
N GLN A 180 -17.16 -14.53 18.66
CA GLN A 180 -15.78 -14.98 18.42
C GLN A 180 -15.60 -16.47 18.75
N ARG A 181 -16.17 -16.94 19.87
CA ARG A 181 -16.09 -18.35 20.29
C ARG A 181 -16.70 -19.29 19.27
N GLU A 182 -17.74 -18.86 18.56
CA GLU A 182 -18.37 -19.65 17.52
C GLU A 182 -17.50 -19.68 16.26
N PHE A 183 -16.90 -18.55 15.88
CA PHE A 183 -15.98 -18.51 14.76
C PHE A 183 -14.70 -19.34 14.99
N HIS A 184 -14.16 -19.35 16.21
CA HIS A 184 -12.98 -20.18 16.55
C HIS A 184 -13.26 -21.69 16.55
N LYS A 185 -14.52 -22.12 16.40
CA LYS A 185 -14.89 -23.54 16.26
C LYS A 185 -14.89 -24.01 14.80
N GLN A 186 -14.65 -23.12 13.84
CA GLN A 186 -14.60 -23.48 12.42
C GLN A 186 -13.41 -24.40 12.15
N GLU A 187 -13.57 -25.28 11.16
CA GLU A 187 -12.60 -26.34 10.83
C GLU A 187 -11.20 -25.78 10.52
N ILE A 188 -11.11 -24.60 9.92
CA ILE A 188 -9.85 -23.91 9.59
C ILE A 188 -8.89 -23.76 10.78
N PHE A 189 -9.42 -23.60 12.00
CA PHE A 189 -8.61 -23.50 13.22
C PHE A 189 -8.17 -24.87 13.76
N SER A 190 -8.90 -25.93 13.42
CA SER A 190 -8.58 -27.31 13.83
C SER A 190 -7.54 -27.97 12.93
N ILE A 191 -7.42 -27.52 11.68
CA ILE A 191 -6.44 -28.01 10.69
C ILE A 191 -5.21 -27.10 10.57
N TRP A 192 -5.03 -26.14 11.47
CA TRP A 192 -3.96 -25.15 11.38
C TRP A 192 -2.58 -25.79 11.54
N ASP A 193 -1.82 -25.91 10.45
CA ASP A 193 -0.43 -26.36 10.43
C ASP A 193 0.50 -25.14 10.41
N ILE A 194 1.56 -25.17 11.21
CA ILE A 194 2.57 -24.09 11.25
C ILE A 194 3.45 -24.13 9.99
N ASN A 195 3.62 -25.31 9.39
CA ASN A 195 4.44 -25.50 8.19
C ASN A 195 3.67 -25.19 6.90
N ASP A 196 2.34 -25.25 6.95
CA ASP A 196 1.42 -24.95 5.83
C ASP A 196 0.15 -24.28 6.36
N PRO A 197 0.27 -23.06 6.94
CA PRO A 197 -0.86 -22.36 7.51
C PRO A 197 -1.81 -21.84 6.42
N PRO A 198 -3.14 -21.81 6.68
CA PRO A 198 -4.07 -21.11 5.81
C PRO A 198 -3.72 -19.61 5.72
N HIS A 199 -3.84 -19.04 4.52
CA HIS A 199 -3.63 -17.60 4.34
C HIS A 199 -4.67 -16.78 5.14
N ILE A 200 -4.28 -15.58 5.59
CA ILE A 200 -5.19 -14.70 6.34
C ILE A 200 -6.40 -14.29 5.49
N VAL A 201 -6.25 -14.20 4.17
CA VAL A 201 -7.37 -13.92 3.25
C VAL A 201 -8.44 -15.00 3.30
N GLU A 202 -8.06 -16.28 3.44
CA GLU A 202 -9.01 -17.41 3.51
C GLU A 202 -9.83 -17.37 4.80
N LEU A 203 -9.24 -16.90 5.90
CA LEU A 203 -9.97 -16.64 7.15
C LEU A 203 -11.02 -15.55 6.98
N VAL A 204 -10.71 -14.50 6.21
CA VAL A 204 -11.64 -13.40 5.92
C VAL A 204 -12.77 -13.87 5.01
N ASP A 205 -12.45 -14.67 3.99
CA ASP A 205 -13.43 -15.29 3.10
C ASP A 205 -14.42 -16.15 3.89
N LEU A 206 -13.90 -17.06 4.74
CA LEU A 206 -14.71 -17.91 5.61
C LEU A 206 -15.61 -17.09 6.54
N LEU A 207 -15.09 -16.00 7.12
CA LEU A 207 -15.90 -15.10 7.94
C LEU A 207 -17.04 -14.47 7.13
N GLY A 208 -16.76 -14.07 5.89
CA GLY A 208 -17.74 -13.56 4.95
C GLY A 208 -18.85 -14.57 4.65
N GLU A 209 -18.49 -15.81 4.34
CA GLU A 209 -19.45 -16.89 4.11
C GLU A 209 -20.29 -17.19 5.36
N PHE A 210 -19.65 -17.27 6.52
CA PHE A 210 -20.34 -17.60 7.76
C PHE A 210 -21.35 -16.52 8.16
N VAL A 211 -21.04 -15.24 7.92
CA VAL A 211 -21.98 -14.13 8.11
C VAL A 211 -23.14 -14.22 7.12
N ALA A 212 -22.88 -14.53 5.86
CA ALA A 212 -23.92 -14.65 4.85
C ALA A 212 -24.92 -15.77 5.20
N ASP A 213 -24.41 -16.94 5.58
CA ASP A 213 -25.20 -18.09 5.99
C ASP A 213 -26.02 -17.78 7.25
N LYS A 214 -25.42 -17.12 8.26
CA LYS A 214 -26.13 -16.73 9.48
C LYS A 214 -27.29 -15.77 9.22
N LEU A 215 -27.12 -14.84 8.29
CA LEU A 215 -28.13 -13.85 7.97
C LEU A 215 -29.13 -14.31 6.90
N ASN A 216 -28.97 -15.53 6.36
CA ASN A 216 -29.74 -16.04 5.21
C ASN A 216 -29.74 -15.05 4.03
N ILE A 217 -28.58 -14.46 3.74
CA ILE A 217 -28.39 -13.56 2.59
C ILE A 217 -27.52 -14.25 1.53
N ASN A 218 -27.54 -13.69 0.32
CA ASN A 218 -26.65 -14.17 -0.74
C ASN A 218 -25.20 -14.07 -0.30
N ARG A 219 -24.42 -15.12 -0.59
CA ARG A 219 -22.96 -15.12 -0.39
C ARG A 219 -22.33 -13.96 -1.15
N LEU A 220 -21.22 -13.47 -0.60
CA LEU A 220 -20.44 -12.42 -1.23
C LEU A 220 -19.94 -12.92 -2.59
N LEU A 221 -20.34 -12.23 -3.66
CA LEU A 221 -19.73 -12.45 -4.96
C LEU A 221 -18.26 -12.05 -4.86
N HIS A 222 -17.35 -12.80 -5.49
CA HIS A 222 -15.92 -12.49 -5.46
C HIS A 222 -15.63 -11.02 -5.88
N ASN A 223 -16.45 -10.44 -6.76
CA ASN A 223 -16.29 -9.07 -7.23
C ASN A 223 -17.09 -8.02 -6.43
N SER A 224 -17.77 -8.40 -5.34
CA SER A 224 -18.65 -7.49 -4.58
C SER A 224 -17.89 -6.40 -3.81
N GLN A 225 -16.58 -6.58 -3.60
CA GLN A 225 -15.73 -5.58 -2.93
C GLN A 225 -15.12 -4.56 -3.89
N PHE A 226 -15.22 -4.80 -5.21
CA PHE A 226 -14.36 -4.14 -6.19
C PHE A 226 -15.10 -3.24 -7.18
N LEU A 227 -14.44 -2.18 -7.62
CA LEU A 227 -14.56 -1.65 -8.97
C LEU A 227 -13.70 -2.55 -9.87
N ASP A 228 -14.34 -3.17 -10.87
CA ASP A 228 -13.68 -4.06 -11.81
C ASP A 228 -13.91 -3.56 -13.25
N LEU A 229 -12.83 -3.10 -13.87
CA LEU A 229 -12.75 -2.68 -15.26
C LEU A 229 -12.09 -3.83 -16.02
N ASN A 230 -12.78 -4.41 -16.99
CA ASN A 230 -12.26 -5.50 -17.80
C ASN A 230 -12.23 -5.10 -19.28
N ASN A 231 -11.01 -4.92 -19.81
CA ASN A 231 -10.72 -4.58 -21.20
C ASN A 231 -11.52 -3.35 -21.69
N ILE A 232 -11.54 -2.29 -20.88
CA ILE A 232 -12.30 -1.07 -21.18
C ILE A 232 -11.58 -0.25 -22.24
N SER A 233 -12.31 0.10 -23.30
CA SER A 233 -11.84 1.09 -24.28
C SER A 233 -12.88 2.17 -24.51
N ILE A 234 -12.42 3.42 -24.53
CA ILE A 234 -13.22 4.64 -24.65
C ILE A 234 -12.49 5.60 -25.59
N GLY A 235 -13.20 6.03 -26.63
CA GLY A 235 -12.64 6.89 -27.67
C GLY A 235 -11.40 6.26 -28.31
N ASP A 236 -10.45 7.13 -28.67
CA ASP A 236 -9.22 6.71 -29.34
C ASP A 236 -8.04 6.58 -28.38
N THR A 237 -8.11 7.15 -27.17
CA THR A 237 -6.96 7.24 -26.26
C THR A 237 -6.95 6.18 -25.16
N ILE A 238 -8.12 5.79 -24.63
CA ILE A 238 -8.21 4.76 -23.59
C ILE A 238 -8.50 3.42 -24.26
N ARG A 239 -7.56 2.48 -24.20
CA ARG A 239 -7.64 1.20 -24.91
C ARG A 239 -7.29 0.02 -24.01
N GLY A 240 -8.24 -0.90 -23.88
CA GLY A 240 -8.05 -2.20 -23.21
C GLY A 240 -7.64 -2.14 -21.74
N ILE A 241 -8.02 -1.09 -21.01
CA ILE A 241 -7.63 -0.96 -19.60
C ILE A 241 -8.31 -2.04 -18.76
N SER A 242 -7.55 -2.67 -17.89
CA SER A 242 -8.08 -3.65 -16.93
C SER A 242 -7.57 -3.34 -15.54
N LEU A 243 -8.48 -3.30 -14.57
CA LEU A 243 -8.17 -2.94 -13.18
C LEU A 243 -9.24 -3.49 -12.24
N LYS A 244 -8.77 -4.05 -11.13
CA LYS A 244 -9.63 -4.47 -10.03
C LYS A 244 -9.17 -3.78 -8.75
N ILE A 245 -10.01 -2.93 -8.17
CA ILE A 245 -9.65 -2.14 -6.99
C ILE A 245 -10.79 -2.11 -5.97
N HIS A 246 -10.47 -2.31 -4.69
CA HIS A 246 -11.47 -2.29 -3.61
C HIS A 246 -11.62 -0.89 -2.99
N ARG A 247 -12.61 -0.73 -2.10
CA ARG A 247 -12.83 0.53 -1.34
C ARG A 247 -11.64 0.88 -0.45
N GLY A 248 -11.44 2.15 -0.15
CA GLY A 248 -10.32 2.62 0.66
C GLY A 248 -9.05 2.87 -0.16
N LYS A 249 -9.11 2.68 -1.48
CA LYS A 249 -8.02 2.94 -2.43
C LYS A 249 -8.35 4.11 -3.36
N SER A 250 -7.32 4.67 -4.01
CA SER A 250 -7.44 5.70 -5.04
C SER A 250 -6.75 5.31 -6.34
N ILE A 251 -7.38 5.69 -7.45
CA ILE A 251 -6.81 5.65 -8.78
C ILE A 251 -6.41 7.07 -9.17
N GLY A 252 -5.13 7.29 -9.43
CA GLY A 252 -4.64 8.50 -10.05
C GLY A 252 -4.67 8.37 -11.57
N THR A 253 -5.00 9.43 -12.31
CA THR A 253 -5.00 9.44 -13.77
C THR A 253 -4.16 10.59 -14.28
N ILE A 254 -3.18 10.27 -15.12
CA ILE A 254 -2.30 11.24 -15.77
C ILE A 254 -2.22 10.95 -17.26
N TYR A 255 -2.22 11.99 -18.07
CA TYR A 255 -2.02 11.87 -19.51
C TYR A 255 -0.79 12.67 -19.95
N GLY A 256 -0.04 12.13 -20.90
CA GLY A 256 1.11 12.79 -21.53
C GLY A 256 0.83 13.20 -22.97
N GLY A 257 1.79 13.88 -23.61
CA GLY A 257 1.74 14.27 -25.02
C GLY A 257 1.42 15.75 -25.31
N SER A 258 1.35 16.06 -26.61
CA SER A 258 1.13 17.40 -27.17
C SER A 258 -0.19 18.02 -26.72
N GLU A 259 -0.32 19.35 -26.78
CA GLU A 259 -1.54 20.07 -26.33
C GLU A 259 -2.83 19.53 -26.98
N GLU A 260 -2.83 19.28 -28.29
CA GLU A 260 -3.97 18.67 -29.00
C GLU A 260 -4.31 17.26 -28.49
N GLY A 261 -3.31 16.49 -28.05
CA GLY A 261 -3.52 15.17 -27.45
C GLY A 261 -4.16 15.25 -26.06
N ARG A 262 -3.93 16.35 -25.33
CA ARG A 262 -4.47 16.55 -23.98
C ARG A 262 -5.97 16.79 -24.01
N GLU A 263 -6.49 17.53 -24.99
CA GLU A 263 -7.94 17.75 -25.12
C GLU A 263 -8.70 16.45 -25.39
N ALA A 264 -8.19 15.62 -26.31
CA ALA A 264 -8.75 14.30 -26.59
C ALA A 264 -8.72 13.39 -25.36
N CYS A 265 -7.58 13.33 -24.65
CA CYS A 265 -7.45 12.57 -23.40
C CYS A 265 -8.43 13.05 -22.33
N GLN A 266 -8.64 14.37 -22.20
CA GLN A 266 -9.57 14.93 -21.23
C GLN A 266 -11.02 14.55 -21.54
N TYR A 267 -11.40 14.55 -22.82
CA TYR A 267 -12.73 14.13 -23.27
C TYR A 267 -12.96 12.63 -23.00
N ASP A 268 -12.02 11.78 -23.38
CA ASP A 268 -12.12 10.33 -23.16
C ASP A 268 -12.12 9.97 -21.67
N LEU A 269 -11.36 10.71 -20.85
CA LEU A 269 -11.40 10.56 -19.39
C LEU A 269 -12.77 10.95 -18.80
N LEU A 270 -13.37 12.03 -19.28
CA LEU A 270 -14.73 12.40 -18.85
C LEU A 270 -15.75 11.33 -19.25
N ASN A 271 -15.59 10.75 -20.44
CA ASN A 271 -16.40 9.63 -20.90
C ASN A 271 -16.19 8.38 -20.05
N LEU A 272 -14.98 8.11 -19.57
CA LEU A 272 -14.70 7.06 -18.58
C LEU A 272 -15.45 7.33 -17.27
N TYR A 273 -15.38 8.55 -16.76
CA TYR A 273 -16.09 8.92 -15.53
C TYR A 273 -17.61 8.76 -15.69
N GLU A 274 -18.18 9.22 -16.80
CA GLU A 274 -19.62 9.06 -17.07
C GLU A 274 -20.01 7.60 -17.33
N SER A 275 -19.10 6.77 -17.87
CA SER A 275 -19.32 5.33 -18.04
C SER A 275 -19.31 4.60 -16.69
N ILE A 276 -18.37 4.92 -15.80
CA ILE A 276 -18.33 4.40 -14.42
C ILE A 276 -19.55 4.87 -13.62
N LYS A 277 -20.02 6.11 -13.83
CA LYS A 277 -21.27 6.63 -13.23
C LYS A 277 -22.53 5.99 -13.84
N GLY A 278 -22.42 5.32 -14.98
CA GLY A 278 -23.53 4.69 -15.70
C GLY A 278 -24.37 5.63 -16.56
N SER A 279 -23.92 6.87 -16.77
CA SER A 279 -24.58 7.83 -17.68
C SER A 279 -24.21 7.59 -19.14
N ASN A 280 -22.99 7.11 -19.39
CA ASN A 280 -22.49 6.78 -20.74
C ASN A 280 -22.45 5.26 -20.95
N LYS A 281 -22.84 4.81 -22.15
CA LYS A 281 -22.79 3.40 -22.57
C LYS A 281 -21.87 3.17 -23.77
N ASP A 282 -21.25 4.24 -24.27
CA ASP A 282 -20.35 4.20 -25.42
C ASP A 282 -18.94 3.84 -24.98
N PHE A 283 -18.76 2.55 -24.70
CA PHE A 283 -17.48 1.93 -24.36
C PHE A 283 -17.50 0.46 -24.73
N SER A 284 -16.33 -0.14 -24.93
CA SER A 284 -16.17 -1.60 -25.04
C SER A 284 -15.65 -2.19 -23.73
N GLY A 285 -15.82 -3.50 -23.56
CA GLY A 285 -15.43 -4.22 -22.33
C GLY A 285 -16.54 -4.26 -21.27
N VAL A 286 -16.19 -4.53 -20.02
CA VAL A 286 -17.15 -4.70 -18.91
C VAL A 286 -16.74 -3.87 -17.70
N ILE A 287 -17.64 -3.00 -17.22
CA ILE A 287 -17.51 -2.27 -15.96
C ILE A 287 -18.42 -2.94 -14.93
N GLN A 288 -17.85 -3.52 -13.87
CA GLN A 288 -18.61 -4.01 -12.73
C GLN A 288 -18.36 -3.11 -11.51
N LEU A 289 -19.45 -2.63 -10.92
CA LEU A 289 -19.43 -1.85 -9.68
C LEU A 289 -19.93 -2.74 -8.56
N PHE A 290 -19.00 -3.24 -7.75
CA PHE A 290 -19.29 -4.06 -6.57
C PHE A 290 -20.12 -5.30 -6.92
N GLY A 291 -19.67 -6.03 -7.94
CA GLY A 291 -20.26 -7.29 -8.40
C GLY A 291 -21.45 -7.13 -9.35
N THR A 292 -21.86 -5.91 -9.68
CA THR A 292 -22.97 -5.65 -10.62
C THR A 292 -22.46 -4.92 -11.86
N ALA A 293 -22.74 -5.44 -13.05
CA ALA A 293 -22.42 -4.74 -14.30
C ALA A 293 -23.17 -3.40 -14.36
N VAL A 294 -22.47 -2.31 -14.72
CA VAL A 294 -23.03 -0.95 -14.71
C VAL A 294 -24.32 -0.84 -15.55
N GLN A 295 -24.41 -1.60 -16.64
CA GLN A 295 -25.56 -1.64 -17.53
C GLN A 295 -26.82 -2.25 -16.89
N LEU A 296 -26.66 -3.04 -15.82
CA LEU A 296 -27.74 -3.69 -15.09
C LEU A 296 -28.16 -2.92 -13.82
N MET A 297 -27.44 -1.86 -13.46
CA MET A 297 -27.71 -1.10 -12.23
C MET A 297 -28.95 -0.21 -12.37
N THR A 298 -29.69 -0.06 -11.27
CA THR A 298 -30.84 0.83 -11.25
C THR A 298 -30.41 2.28 -11.06
N LYS A 299 -31.31 3.24 -11.40
CA LYS A 299 -31.09 4.66 -11.09
C LYS A 299 -30.85 4.91 -9.59
N GLN A 300 -31.38 4.07 -8.71
CA GLN A 300 -31.17 4.21 -7.27
C GLN A 300 -29.75 3.79 -6.88
N ASP A 301 -29.23 2.70 -7.46
CA ASP A 301 -27.87 2.25 -7.21
C ASP A 301 -26.85 3.28 -7.69
N LEU A 302 -27.11 3.87 -8.87
CA LEU A 302 -26.22 4.84 -9.51
C LEU A 302 -26.13 6.20 -8.77
N LYS A 303 -27.04 6.51 -7.83
CA LYS A 303 -27.00 7.75 -7.02
C LYS A 303 -25.79 7.85 -6.09
N HIS A 304 -25.02 6.78 -5.92
CA HIS A 304 -23.86 6.73 -5.04
C HIS A 304 -22.51 6.95 -5.76
N TYR A 305 -22.53 7.25 -7.06
CA TYR A 305 -21.33 7.49 -7.87
C TYR A 305 -21.33 8.94 -8.34
N PHE A 306 -20.29 9.68 -7.99
CA PHE A 306 -20.26 11.13 -8.16
C PHE A 306 -19.11 11.56 -9.06
N ILE A 307 -19.38 12.54 -9.92
CA ILE A 307 -18.37 13.31 -10.64
C ILE A 307 -18.45 14.73 -10.09
N ILE A 308 -17.35 15.27 -9.58
CA ILE A 308 -17.29 16.61 -8.98
C ILE A 308 -16.27 17.50 -9.72
N PRO A 309 -16.42 18.84 -9.67
CA PRO A 309 -17.44 19.62 -8.97
C PRO A 309 -18.84 19.56 -9.63
N GLU A 310 -19.89 19.60 -8.81
CA GLU A 310 -21.27 19.77 -9.30
C GLU A 310 -21.61 21.27 -9.45
N ALA A 311 -22.49 21.61 -10.40
CA ALA A 311 -23.04 22.96 -10.50
C ALA A 311 -24.01 23.22 -9.33
N TYR A 312 -23.77 24.28 -8.56
CA TYR A 312 -24.62 24.64 -7.43
C TYR A 312 -25.65 25.72 -7.73
N ASN A 313 -26.82 25.61 -7.08
CA ASN A 313 -27.87 26.62 -7.14
C ASN A 313 -27.39 27.95 -6.55
N VAL A 314 -27.70 29.07 -7.22
CA VAL A 314 -27.41 30.45 -6.77
C VAL A 314 -27.84 30.70 -5.32
N LYS A 315 -28.91 30.05 -4.84
CA LYS A 315 -29.37 30.14 -3.44
C LYS A 315 -28.32 29.72 -2.41
N ILE A 316 -27.37 28.86 -2.77
CA ILE A 316 -26.31 28.40 -1.86
C ILE A 316 -25.28 29.50 -1.57
N GLN A 317 -25.08 30.44 -2.48
CA GLN A 317 -23.97 31.39 -2.48
C GLN A 317 -23.91 32.22 -1.20
N ASN A 318 -25.07 32.64 -0.69
CA ASN A 318 -25.17 33.46 0.51
C ASN A 318 -25.30 32.64 1.82
N MET A 319 -25.25 31.31 1.74
CA MET A 319 -25.36 30.45 2.92
C MET A 319 -24.00 30.26 3.59
N LYS A 320 -23.99 30.21 4.92
CA LYS A 320 -22.82 29.71 5.67
C LYS A 320 -22.56 28.25 5.32
N LEU A 321 -21.30 27.82 5.25
CA LEU A 321 -20.94 26.44 4.85
C LEU A 321 -21.69 25.36 5.64
N LYS A 322 -21.84 25.54 6.96
CA LYS A 322 -22.60 24.60 7.82
C LYS A 322 -24.07 24.38 7.40
N LYS A 323 -24.66 25.35 6.69
CA LYS A 323 -26.02 25.29 6.13
C LYS A 323 -25.96 24.86 4.67
N ALA A 324 -25.07 25.44 3.89
CA ALA A 324 -24.83 25.11 2.49
C ALA A 324 -24.58 23.61 2.27
N ILE A 325 -23.76 22.98 3.13
CA ILE A 325 -23.39 21.56 2.98
C ILE A 325 -24.60 20.61 3.04
N LYS A 326 -25.72 21.02 3.63
CA LYS A 326 -26.94 20.21 3.74
C LYS A 326 -28.05 20.63 2.77
N TYR A 327 -27.84 21.72 2.03
CA TYR A 327 -28.88 22.32 1.20
C TYR A 327 -29.32 21.31 0.13
N GLU A 328 -30.62 21.00 0.05
CA GLU A 328 -31.20 20.02 -0.89
C GLU A 328 -30.66 18.57 -0.76
N ILE A 329 -29.95 18.25 0.34
CA ILE A 329 -29.54 16.87 0.62
C ILE A 329 -30.50 16.25 1.63
N ASN A 330 -31.18 15.17 1.23
CA ASN A 330 -32.00 14.37 2.13
C ASN A 330 -31.13 13.45 2.99
N LEU A 331 -30.44 14.04 3.98
CA LEU A 331 -29.61 13.30 4.94
C LEU A 331 -30.38 12.16 5.62
N LYS A 332 -31.70 12.34 5.80
CA LYS A 332 -32.54 11.31 6.43
C LYS A 332 -32.59 10.04 5.61
N GLU A 333 -32.66 10.14 4.29
CA GLU A 333 -32.70 8.98 3.38
C GLU A 333 -31.33 8.31 3.29
N ALA A 334 -30.25 9.09 3.15
CA ALA A 334 -28.87 8.60 3.15
C ALA A 334 -28.49 7.82 4.43
N PHE A 335 -29.04 8.21 5.59
CA PHE A 335 -28.80 7.50 6.86
C PHE A 335 -29.81 6.40 7.17
N LYS A 336 -31.03 6.47 6.63
CA LYS A 336 -32.09 5.48 6.89
C LYS A 336 -31.82 4.18 6.14
N SER A 337 -31.26 4.23 4.93
CA SER A 337 -30.86 3.03 4.17
C SER A 337 -29.89 2.16 4.98
N GLN A 338 -28.80 2.72 5.51
CA GLN A 338 -27.74 1.93 6.14
C GLN A 338 -28.09 1.28 7.50
N LYS A 339 -28.93 1.89 8.36
CA LYS A 339 -29.23 1.34 9.72
C LYS A 339 -30.46 0.44 9.72
N ASN A 340 -31.51 0.82 8.98
CA ASN A 340 -32.76 0.08 9.02
C ASN A 340 -32.65 -1.25 8.29
N GLU A 341 -31.83 -1.31 7.26
CA GLU A 341 -31.68 -2.51 6.43
C GLU A 341 -30.96 -3.62 7.19
N LEU A 342 -29.86 -3.32 7.90
CA LEU A 342 -29.21 -4.31 8.77
C LEU A 342 -30.12 -4.78 9.91
N ASN A 343 -30.82 -3.86 10.58
CA ASN A 343 -31.75 -4.25 11.65
C ASN A 343 -32.90 -5.12 11.13
N HIS A 344 -33.40 -4.84 9.93
CA HIS A 344 -34.43 -5.64 9.26
C HIS A 344 -33.88 -7.02 8.88
N ILE A 345 -32.67 -7.10 8.33
CA ILE A 345 -31.97 -8.36 8.04
C ILE A 345 -31.78 -9.18 9.32
N LEU A 346 -31.27 -8.57 10.39
CA LEU A 346 -31.09 -9.21 11.69
C LEU A 346 -32.42 -9.74 12.25
N THR A 347 -33.48 -8.92 12.19
CA THR A 347 -34.82 -9.33 12.65
C THR A 347 -35.36 -10.51 11.83
N ASN A 348 -35.22 -10.45 10.50
CA ASN A 348 -35.66 -11.52 9.60
C ASN A 348 -34.86 -12.81 9.80
N ALA A 349 -33.57 -12.70 10.14
CA ALA A 349 -32.70 -13.82 10.46
C ALA A 349 -32.86 -14.31 11.92
N GLY A 350 -33.85 -13.79 12.67
CA GLY A 350 -34.15 -14.24 14.03
C GLY A 350 -33.24 -13.66 15.12
N PHE A 351 -32.33 -12.74 14.78
CA PHE A 351 -31.53 -11.98 15.74
C PHE A 351 -32.33 -10.78 16.24
N SER A 352 -33.34 -11.03 17.09
CA SER A 352 -34.15 -9.94 17.65
C SER A 352 -33.29 -9.02 18.52
N SER A 353 -33.24 -7.71 18.23
CA SER A 353 -32.85 -6.76 19.27
C SER A 353 -33.91 -6.80 20.37
N SER A 354 -33.49 -7.00 21.62
CA SER A 354 -34.40 -6.92 22.76
C SER A 354 -35.31 -5.68 22.65
N LEU A 355 -36.58 -5.81 22.99
CA LEU A 355 -37.56 -4.71 22.93
C LEU A 355 -37.06 -3.44 23.65
N ASP A 356 -36.22 -3.59 24.67
CA ASP A 356 -35.57 -2.48 25.39
C ASP A 356 -34.54 -1.70 24.54
N ASN A 357 -33.84 -2.36 23.61
CA ASN A 357 -32.97 -1.68 22.65
C ASN A 357 -33.76 -0.93 21.57
N VAL A 358 -34.94 -1.43 21.21
CA VAL A 358 -35.83 -0.81 20.22
C VAL A 358 -36.54 0.42 20.81
N MET A 359 -37.00 0.34 22.06
CA MET A 359 -37.61 1.46 22.81
C MET A 359 -36.57 2.53 23.20
N GLY A 360 -35.36 2.11 23.61
CA GLY A 360 -34.25 3.04 23.86
C GLY A 360 -33.81 3.82 22.61
N ASP A 361 -33.80 3.18 21.44
CA ASP A 361 -33.49 3.82 20.14
C ASP A 361 -34.62 4.77 19.68
N LEU A 362 -35.88 4.49 20.02
CA LEU A 362 -37.05 5.31 19.67
C LEU A 362 -37.15 6.60 20.49
N LEU A 363 -36.90 6.53 21.80
CA LEU A 363 -36.92 7.69 22.70
C LEU A 363 -35.65 8.56 22.58
N ALA A 364 -34.50 7.96 22.21
CA ALA A 364 -33.27 8.70 21.89
C ALA A 364 -33.24 9.26 20.45
N ALA A 365 -34.22 8.94 19.60
CA ALA A 365 -34.20 9.22 18.15
C ALA A 365 -34.13 10.71 17.77
N GLY A 366 -34.48 11.64 18.67
CA GLY A 366 -34.37 13.09 18.41
C GLY A 366 -32.96 13.64 18.68
N THR A 367 -32.44 13.43 19.89
CA THR A 367 -31.16 13.97 20.36
C THR A 367 -29.96 13.17 19.84
N TYR A 368 -30.07 11.84 19.75
CA TYR A 368 -29.01 10.95 19.25
C TYR A 368 -28.81 11.10 17.74
N ARG A 369 -29.89 11.34 17.00
CA ARG A 369 -29.88 11.60 15.56
C ARG A 369 -29.23 12.93 15.22
N TRP A 370 -29.57 14.00 15.95
CA TRP A 370 -28.96 15.31 15.77
C TRP A 370 -27.45 15.27 16.07
N ASN A 371 -27.06 14.54 17.11
CA ASN A 371 -25.66 14.31 17.45
C ASN A 371 -24.92 13.51 16.36
N ARG A 372 -25.55 12.50 15.73
CA ARG A 372 -24.94 11.72 14.64
C ARG A 372 -24.78 12.52 13.35
N GLU A 373 -25.81 13.26 12.93
CA GLU A 373 -25.73 14.15 11.77
C GLU A 373 -24.61 15.19 11.97
N LYS A 374 -24.59 15.84 13.14
CA LYS A 374 -23.54 16.82 13.48
C LYS A 374 -22.15 16.17 13.48
N LYS A 375 -22.01 14.95 14.00
CA LYS A 375 -20.74 14.19 13.97
C LYS A 375 -20.28 13.93 12.53
N ILE A 376 -21.16 13.48 11.65
CA ILE A 376 -20.79 13.16 10.25
C ILE A 376 -20.44 14.42 9.47
N ILE A 377 -21.17 15.50 9.66
CA ILE A 377 -20.85 16.79 9.03
C ILE A 377 -19.53 17.34 9.53
N ASN A 378 -19.28 17.30 10.84
CA ASN A 378 -17.99 17.70 11.38
C ASN A 378 -16.88 16.81 10.85
N LYS A 379 -17.09 15.49 10.77
CA LYS A 379 -16.13 14.54 10.19
C LYS A 379 -15.84 14.86 8.71
N ALA A 380 -16.86 15.14 7.91
CA ALA A 380 -16.70 15.52 6.50
C ALA A 380 -15.90 16.83 6.36
N PHE A 381 -16.22 17.85 7.17
CA PHE A 381 -15.44 19.09 7.18
C PHE A 381 -14.02 18.91 7.74
N GLU A 382 -13.82 18.01 8.69
CA GLU A 382 -12.52 17.73 9.28
C GLU A 382 -11.59 17.08 8.25
N VAL A 383 -12.06 16.05 7.54
CA VAL A 383 -11.22 15.34 6.56
C VAL A 383 -10.89 16.18 5.33
N THR A 384 -11.69 17.20 5.01
CA THR A 384 -11.42 18.12 3.89
C THR A 384 -10.75 19.43 4.32
N GLY A 385 -10.41 19.61 5.61
CA GLY A 385 -9.75 20.82 6.10
C GLY A 385 -10.66 22.06 6.24
N LEU A 386 -11.99 21.89 6.15
CA LEU A 386 -12.98 22.97 6.21
C LEU A 386 -13.60 23.20 7.59
N LEU A 387 -13.23 22.43 8.61
CA LEU A 387 -13.86 22.49 9.94
C LEU A 387 -13.84 23.89 10.54
N ASN A 388 -12.69 24.58 10.47
CA ASN A 388 -12.52 25.93 10.98
C ASN A 388 -13.20 27.00 10.11
N LYS A 389 -13.56 26.65 8.87
CA LYS A 389 -14.20 27.53 7.89
C LYS A 389 -15.71 27.37 7.82
N ARG A 390 -16.31 26.49 8.65
CA ARG A 390 -17.76 26.17 8.62
C ARG A 390 -18.74 27.37 8.74
N PHE A 391 -18.26 28.51 9.23
CA PHE A 391 -19.05 29.74 9.39
C PHE A 391 -18.84 30.76 8.27
N LYS A 392 -17.85 30.54 7.40
CA LYS A 392 -17.62 31.32 6.17
C LYS A 392 -18.84 31.19 5.24
N THR A 393 -19.11 32.20 4.42
CA THR A 393 -20.17 32.09 3.41
C THR A 393 -19.63 31.35 2.19
N PHE A 394 -20.52 30.73 1.42
CA PHE A 394 -20.14 29.97 0.24
C PHE A 394 -19.48 30.85 -0.83
N ASN A 395 -19.97 32.08 -1.02
CA ASN A 395 -19.41 33.01 -2.00
C ASN A 395 -18.00 33.50 -1.66
N ASP A 396 -17.60 33.39 -0.39
CA ASP A 396 -16.26 33.80 0.04
C ASP A 396 -15.20 32.70 -0.20
N LEU A 397 -15.60 31.51 -0.66
CA LEU A 397 -14.68 30.38 -0.80
C LEU A 397 -13.62 30.66 -1.87
N THR A 398 -12.37 30.33 -1.56
CA THR A 398 -11.32 30.25 -2.59
C THR A 398 -11.60 29.05 -3.51
N PRO A 399 -11.01 28.99 -4.72
CA PRO A 399 -11.19 27.84 -5.62
C PRO A 399 -10.89 26.49 -4.93
N LEU A 400 -9.82 26.40 -4.14
CA LEU A 400 -9.49 25.19 -3.38
C LEU A 400 -10.53 24.87 -2.30
N GLU A 401 -11.00 25.88 -1.56
CA GLU A 401 -12.03 25.68 -0.54
C GLU A 401 -13.37 25.26 -1.16
N TYR A 402 -13.71 25.78 -2.34
CA TYR A 402 -14.87 25.35 -3.11
C TYR A 402 -14.76 23.87 -3.52
N PHE A 403 -13.58 23.46 -3.97
CA PHE A 403 -13.31 22.07 -4.33
C PHE A 403 -13.40 21.14 -3.11
N GLN A 404 -12.76 21.51 -1.99
CA GLN A 404 -12.87 20.82 -0.70
C GLN A 404 -14.31 20.74 -0.19
N PHE A 405 -15.10 21.79 -0.42
CA PHE A 405 -16.50 21.81 -0.04
C PHE A 405 -17.32 20.84 -0.88
N SER A 406 -17.02 20.76 -2.18
CA SER A 406 -17.66 19.82 -3.10
C SER A 406 -17.43 18.38 -2.64
N ILE A 407 -16.19 18.03 -2.31
CA ILE A 407 -15.85 16.72 -1.71
C ILE A 407 -16.63 16.52 -0.40
N ALA A 408 -16.55 17.47 0.54
CA ALA A 408 -17.18 17.35 1.86
C ALA A 408 -18.70 17.12 1.77
N ARG A 409 -19.35 17.84 0.84
CA ARG A 409 -20.78 17.72 0.56
C ARG A 409 -21.10 16.34 -0.02
N THR A 410 -20.32 15.86 -0.99
CA THR A 410 -20.48 14.52 -1.57
C THR A 410 -20.34 13.43 -0.51
N LEU A 411 -19.39 13.55 0.43
CA LEU A 411 -19.23 12.59 1.53
C LEU A 411 -20.48 12.43 2.41
N LEU A 412 -21.34 13.46 2.50
CA LEU A 412 -22.61 13.36 3.25
C LEU A 412 -23.67 12.50 2.55
N GLN A 413 -23.49 12.24 1.25
CA GLN A 413 -24.41 11.47 0.42
C GLN A 413 -24.06 9.97 0.40
N ALA A 414 -23.12 9.53 1.26
CA ALA A 414 -22.61 8.16 1.32
C ALA A 414 -22.17 7.63 -0.07
N PRO A 415 -21.17 8.29 -0.69
CA PRO A 415 -20.68 7.91 -2.01
C PRO A 415 -19.93 6.58 -1.92
N LYS A 416 -20.04 5.76 -2.97
CA LYS A 416 -19.22 4.56 -3.17
C LYS A 416 -17.98 4.87 -4.01
N ILE A 417 -18.11 5.78 -4.98
CA ILE A 417 -17.00 6.29 -5.80
C ILE A 417 -17.16 7.81 -5.97
N ILE A 418 -16.05 8.55 -5.84
CA ILE A 418 -15.98 9.97 -6.22
C ILE A 418 -14.90 10.12 -7.29
N MET A 419 -15.26 10.73 -8.41
CA MET A 419 -14.38 10.97 -9.55
C MET A 419 -14.22 12.47 -9.75
N PHE A 420 -13.00 12.95 -9.95
CA PHE A 420 -12.75 14.37 -10.19
C PHE A 420 -11.45 14.67 -10.89
N SER A 421 -11.39 15.89 -11.42
CA SER A 421 -10.21 16.47 -12.03
C SER A 421 -9.79 17.71 -11.25
N ILE A 422 -8.53 17.75 -10.83
CA ILE A 422 -7.90 18.89 -10.17
C ILE A 422 -7.37 19.80 -11.28
N PRO A 423 -7.89 21.03 -11.44
CA PRO A 423 -7.39 21.96 -12.42
C PRO A 423 -5.90 22.26 -12.21
N PRO A 424 -5.13 22.49 -13.29
CA PRO A 424 -3.79 23.05 -13.15
C PRO A 424 -3.86 24.37 -12.37
N ASP A 425 -2.83 24.64 -11.59
CA ASP A 425 -2.70 25.83 -10.73
C ASP A 425 -3.66 25.94 -9.54
N LEU A 426 -4.58 24.99 -9.33
CA LEU A 426 -5.46 25.00 -8.15
C LEU A 426 -4.68 24.81 -6.84
N LEU A 427 -3.60 24.04 -6.89
CA LEU A 427 -2.78 23.67 -5.75
C LEU A 427 -1.36 24.20 -5.96
N GLY A 428 -0.83 24.92 -4.96
CA GLY A 428 0.60 25.22 -4.89
C GLY A 428 1.39 24.07 -4.23
N LYS A 429 2.72 24.15 -4.26
CA LYS A 429 3.60 23.11 -3.68
C LYS A 429 3.26 22.74 -2.22
N LEU A 430 3.04 23.75 -1.36
CA LEU A 430 2.68 23.53 0.05
C LEU A 430 1.25 22.98 0.24
N ASP A 431 0.41 23.05 -0.80
CA ASP A 431 -0.95 22.54 -0.76
C ASP A 431 -1.04 21.08 -1.19
N PHE A 432 -0.09 20.56 -1.99
CA PHE A 432 -0.05 19.15 -2.39
C PHE A 432 0.02 18.20 -1.20
N GLU A 433 1.00 18.36 -0.30
CA GLU A 433 1.14 17.51 0.88
C GLU A 433 -0.11 17.53 1.76
N LYS A 434 -0.71 18.71 1.96
CA LYS A 434 -1.95 18.85 2.72
C LYS A 434 -3.12 18.16 2.02
N PHE A 435 -3.20 18.31 0.71
CA PHE A 435 -4.26 17.71 -0.09
C PHE A 435 -4.15 16.18 -0.10
N ASN A 436 -2.96 15.62 -0.30
CA ASN A 436 -2.70 14.18 -0.24
C ASN A 436 -3.07 13.61 1.14
N ASN A 437 -2.75 14.35 2.21
CA ASN A 437 -3.21 14.01 3.56
C ASN A 437 -4.75 14.01 3.68
N TYR A 438 -5.46 14.94 3.03
CA TYR A 438 -6.93 14.91 3.00
C TYR A 438 -7.45 13.68 2.24
N ILE A 439 -6.88 13.34 1.08
CA ILE A 439 -7.23 12.15 0.30
C ILE A 439 -7.06 10.88 1.15
N ASN A 440 -5.91 10.71 1.79
CA ASN A 440 -5.65 9.55 2.66
C ASN A 440 -6.61 9.49 3.86
N ASN A 441 -6.91 10.64 4.47
CA ASN A 441 -7.89 10.70 5.55
C ASN A 441 -9.30 10.36 5.07
N ILE A 442 -9.70 10.81 3.87
CA ILE A 442 -10.99 10.47 3.28
C ILE A 442 -11.08 8.96 3.05
N LYS A 443 -10.09 8.35 2.38
CA LYS A 443 -10.02 6.90 2.14
C LYS A 443 -10.18 6.11 3.45
N LYS A 444 -9.39 6.43 4.48
CA LYS A 444 -9.43 5.73 5.78
C LYS A 444 -10.78 5.86 6.51
N LYS A 445 -11.38 7.06 6.44
CA LYS A 445 -12.57 7.41 7.22
C LYS A 445 -13.88 7.14 6.49
N PHE A 446 -13.87 6.99 5.17
CA PHE A 446 -15.04 6.81 4.32
C PHE A 446 -14.81 5.62 3.38
N HIS A 447 -15.75 4.67 3.36
CA HIS A 447 -15.69 3.44 2.57
C HIS A 447 -15.99 3.71 1.08
N LEU A 448 -15.03 4.28 0.36
CA LEU A 448 -15.20 4.69 -1.03
C LEU A 448 -13.92 4.51 -1.85
N ILE A 449 -14.06 4.59 -3.18
CA ILE A 449 -12.94 4.69 -4.12
C ILE A 449 -12.84 6.14 -4.60
N LEU A 450 -11.62 6.67 -4.71
CA LEU A 450 -11.36 7.97 -5.34
C LEU A 450 -10.72 7.77 -6.70
N ILE A 451 -11.25 8.40 -7.74
CA ILE A 451 -10.60 8.46 -9.05
C ILE A 451 -10.25 9.91 -9.32
N ILE A 452 -8.95 10.18 -9.43
CA ILE A 452 -8.40 11.53 -9.38
C ILE A 452 -7.60 11.74 -10.65
N HIS A 453 -7.94 12.76 -11.41
CA HIS A 453 -7.03 13.34 -12.38
C HIS A 453 -6.46 14.63 -11.83
N GLY A 454 -5.19 14.92 -12.10
CA GLY A 454 -4.54 16.10 -11.57
C GLY A 454 -3.03 16.13 -11.79
N PRO A 455 -2.34 17.06 -11.11
CA PRO A 455 -0.89 17.18 -11.17
C PRO A 455 -0.20 15.94 -10.57
N GLU A 456 0.99 15.64 -11.09
CA GLU A 456 1.76 14.44 -10.77
C GLU A 456 2.01 14.29 -9.26
N GLU A 457 2.23 15.38 -8.55
CA GLU A 457 2.45 15.38 -7.09
C GLU A 457 1.26 14.83 -6.29
N VAL A 458 0.06 14.80 -6.88
CA VAL A 458 -1.12 14.16 -6.29
C VAL A 458 -1.29 12.74 -6.82
N ILE A 459 -1.05 12.54 -8.13
CA ILE A 459 -1.24 11.25 -8.80
C ILE A 459 -0.24 10.20 -8.30
N SER A 460 1.01 10.58 -8.08
CA SER A 460 2.08 9.70 -7.58
C SER A 460 1.81 9.12 -6.20
N GLU A 461 0.95 9.75 -5.40
CA GLU A 461 0.53 9.29 -4.07
C GLU A 461 -0.75 8.43 -4.10
N CYS A 462 -1.30 8.15 -5.29
CA CYS A 462 -2.43 7.25 -5.44
C CYS A 462 -1.98 5.78 -5.38
N ASP A 463 -2.89 4.89 -4.96
CA ASP A 463 -2.58 3.46 -4.83
C ASP A 463 -2.33 2.80 -6.20
N GLU A 464 -3.14 3.19 -7.19
CA GLU A 464 -3.03 2.74 -8.58
C GLU A 464 -3.01 3.96 -9.50
N ILE A 465 -2.33 3.87 -10.63
CA ILE A 465 -2.15 4.99 -11.55
C ILE A 465 -2.46 4.54 -12.98
N LEU A 466 -3.46 5.18 -13.58
CA LEU A 466 -3.80 5.10 -14.99
C LEU A 466 -2.98 6.13 -15.76
N THR A 467 -2.03 5.66 -16.56
CA THR A 467 -1.32 6.50 -17.53
C THR A 467 -2.00 6.41 -18.89
N ILE A 468 -2.32 7.54 -19.50
CA ILE A 468 -2.94 7.61 -20.83
C ILE A 468 -1.98 8.33 -21.78
N SER A 469 -1.79 7.75 -22.97
CA SER A 469 -1.04 8.36 -24.07
C SER A 469 -1.82 8.19 -25.37
N LYS A 470 -1.33 8.77 -26.47
CA LYS A 470 -1.93 8.57 -27.80
C LYS A 470 -1.89 7.10 -28.26
N THR A 471 -0.91 6.33 -27.81
CA THR A 471 -0.61 4.99 -28.34
C THR A 471 -1.04 3.88 -27.39
N GLU A 472 -0.98 4.12 -26.08
CA GLU A 472 -1.28 3.12 -25.05
C GLU A 472 -1.87 3.75 -23.79
N SER A 473 -2.66 2.94 -23.07
CA SER A 473 -3.10 3.22 -21.72
C SER A 473 -2.74 2.04 -20.82
N ASN A 474 -2.07 2.32 -19.70
CA ASN A 474 -1.58 1.32 -18.76
C ASN A 474 -2.08 1.62 -17.35
N ILE A 475 -2.15 0.59 -16.51
CA ILE A 475 -2.46 0.70 -15.08
C ILE A 475 -1.38 -0.01 -14.27
N GLY A 476 -0.96 0.62 -13.17
CA GLY A 476 0.01 0.07 -12.23
C GLY A 476 0.36 1.09 -11.14
N THR A 477 1.24 0.70 -10.24
CA THR A 477 1.73 1.56 -9.16
C THR A 477 2.84 2.49 -9.64
N PHE A 478 3.11 3.57 -8.89
CA PHE A 478 4.23 4.48 -9.18
C PHE A 478 5.55 3.70 -9.31
N ASP A 479 5.87 2.84 -8.35
CA ASP A 479 7.12 2.07 -8.38
C ASP A 479 7.17 1.08 -9.55
N GLN A 480 6.05 0.49 -9.97
CA GLN A 480 6.02 -0.37 -11.16
C GLN A 480 6.40 0.41 -12.42
N TYR A 481 5.90 1.64 -12.59
CA TYR A 481 6.25 2.48 -13.73
C TYR A 481 7.71 2.91 -13.71
N ILE A 482 8.20 3.37 -12.56
CA ILE A 482 9.59 3.83 -12.43
C ILE A 482 10.58 2.67 -12.60
N ASN A 483 10.29 1.50 -12.02
CA ASN A 483 11.12 0.31 -12.21
C ASN A 483 11.02 -0.28 -13.63
N GLY A 484 9.95 0.03 -14.36
CA GLY A 484 9.79 -0.30 -15.77
C GLY A 484 10.66 0.53 -16.72
N LEU A 485 11.33 1.58 -16.21
CA LEU A 485 12.28 2.39 -16.95
C LEU A 485 13.72 1.84 -16.85
N PRO A 486 14.58 2.13 -17.85
CA PRO A 486 16.00 1.82 -17.79
C PRO A 486 16.65 2.35 -16.50
N SER A 487 17.61 1.58 -15.96
CA SER A 487 18.29 1.89 -14.70
C SER A 487 17.36 2.23 -13.54
N SER A 488 16.21 1.55 -13.45
CA SER A 488 15.18 1.77 -12.42
C SER A 488 14.70 3.22 -12.34
N GLY A 489 14.61 3.88 -13.50
CA GLY A 489 14.14 5.24 -13.63
C GLY A 489 15.16 6.31 -13.21
N GLU A 490 16.45 6.00 -13.20
CA GLU A 490 17.47 7.04 -13.07
C GLU A 490 17.68 7.77 -14.41
N VAL A 491 17.53 9.09 -14.36
CA VAL A 491 17.59 9.97 -15.52
C VAL A 491 18.67 11.03 -15.29
N ILE A 492 19.42 11.35 -16.34
CA ILE A 492 20.34 12.49 -16.32
C ILE A 492 19.76 13.58 -17.23
N THR A 493 19.60 14.78 -16.67
CA THR A 493 19.38 15.99 -17.45
C THR A 493 20.71 16.66 -17.70
N VAL A 494 21.01 17.01 -18.94
CA VAL A 494 22.24 17.67 -19.38
C VAL A 494 21.89 19.00 -20.01
N GLU A 495 22.66 20.02 -19.65
CA GLU A 495 22.63 21.34 -20.30
C GLU A 495 23.99 21.61 -20.95
N LEU A 496 23.94 22.01 -22.22
CA LEU A 496 25.09 22.24 -23.08
C LEU A 496 25.12 23.71 -23.51
N ASP A 497 26.33 24.27 -23.60
CA ASP A 497 26.55 25.61 -24.16
C ASP A 497 27.11 25.49 -25.58
N ASN A 498 26.24 25.73 -26.56
CA ASN A 498 26.55 25.76 -28.00
C ASN A 498 27.51 24.65 -28.47
N PRO A 499 27.13 23.37 -28.31
CA PRO A 499 27.98 22.25 -28.73
C PRO A 499 28.19 22.25 -30.26
N SER A 500 29.37 21.82 -30.72
CA SER A 500 29.63 21.65 -32.15
C SER A 500 28.82 20.49 -32.73
N VAL A 501 28.60 20.51 -34.05
CA VAL A 501 27.84 19.46 -34.76
C VAL A 501 28.47 18.07 -34.56
N ASP A 502 29.80 17.99 -34.62
CA ASP A 502 30.54 16.72 -34.45
C ASP A 502 30.37 16.12 -33.05
N LEU A 503 30.33 16.98 -32.02
CA LEU A 503 30.07 16.56 -30.64
C LEU A 503 28.64 16.07 -30.46
N MET A 504 27.67 16.74 -31.10
CA MET A 504 26.27 16.31 -31.08
C MET A 504 26.06 14.96 -31.78
N GLU A 505 26.74 14.71 -32.90
CA GLU A 505 26.68 13.41 -33.58
C GLU A 505 27.28 12.30 -32.69
N SER A 506 28.39 12.58 -32.02
CA SER A 506 29.00 11.63 -31.07
C SER A 506 28.10 11.36 -29.87
N PHE A 507 27.42 12.40 -29.36
CA PHE A 507 26.48 12.32 -28.24
C PHE A 507 25.25 11.46 -28.54
N LEU A 508 24.65 11.64 -29.72
CA LEU A 508 23.49 10.85 -30.17
C LEU A 508 23.83 9.36 -30.36
N ASN A 509 25.12 9.04 -30.56
CA ASN A 509 25.60 7.68 -30.78
C ASN A 509 26.09 6.95 -29.50
N LEU A 510 25.94 7.56 -28.31
CA LEU A 510 26.36 6.94 -27.05
C LEU A 510 25.53 5.68 -26.74
N LYS A 511 26.18 4.50 -26.83
CA LYS A 511 25.52 3.18 -26.69
C LYS A 511 24.85 2.95 -25.34
N ARG A 512 25.40 3.55 -24.28
CA ARG A 512 24.92 3.44 -22.89
C ARG A 512 23.61 4.18 -22.64
N ILE A 513 23.20 5.04 -23.56
CA ILE A 513 21.94 5.78 -23.49
C ILE A 513 20.86 4.99 -24.24
N SER A 514 19.69 4.87 -23.62
CA SER A 514 18.51 4.23 -24.18
C SER A 514 17.69 5.18 -25.02
N LEU A 515 17.52 6.42 -24.55
CA LEU A 515 16.74 7.45 -25.21
C LEU A 515 17.29 8.81 -24.82
N ILE A 516 17.36 9.72 -25.80
CA ILE A 516 17.70 11.12 -25.62
C ILE A 516 16.45 11.91 -26.01
N LEU A 517 15.91 12.69 -25.07
CA LEU A 517 14.83 13.63 -25.32
C LEU A 517 15.40 15.05 -25.31
N GLU A 518 15.16 15.80 -26.36
CA GLU A 518 15.54 17.22 -26.44
C GLU A 518 14.45 18.07 -25.78
N GLU A 519 14.76 18.67 -24.62
CA GLU A 519 13.85 19.58 -23.91
C GLU A 519 13.98 21.02 -24.41
N ARG A 520 15.20 21.43 -24.77
CA ARG A 520 15.50 22.73 -25.40
C ARG A 520 16.49 22.52 -26.52
N LYS A 521 16.15 23.04 -27.70
CA LYS A 521 16.91 22.83 -28.92
C LYS A 521 18.38 23.19 -28.75
N ASN A 522 19.28 22.23 -28.97
CA ASN A 522 20.74 22.39 -28.86
C ASN A 522 21.25 22.83 -27.47
N GLU A 523 20.42 22.76 -26.44
CA GLU A 523 20.75 23.31 -25.13
C GLU A 523 20.47 22.32 -24.00
N LYS A 524 19.32 21.63 -23.99
CA LYS A 524 18.91 20.82 -22.85
C LYS A 524 18.37 19.47 -23.29
N TYR A 525 18.96 18.42 -22.73
CA TYR A 525 18.66 17.03 -23.06
C TYR A 525 18.35 16.23 -21.80
N LYS A 526 17.40 15.30 -21.91
CA LYS A 526 17.06 14.33 -20.88
C LYS A 526 17.43 12.93 -21.36
N LEU A 527 18.20 12.21 -20.57
CA LEU A 527 18.84 10.96 -20.94
C LEU A 527 18.30 9.81 -20.09
N PHE A 528 17.72 8.81 -20.74
CA PHE A 528 17.34 7.54 -20.13
C PHE A 528 18.46 6.55 -20.31
N ILE A 529 18.96 5.98 -19.20
CA ILE A 529 20.26 5.31 -19.18
C ILE A 529 20.06 3.80 -19.12
N LYS A 530 20.79 3.02 -19.94
CA LYS A 530 20.72 1.55 -19.90
C LYS A 530 21.53 0.95 -18.76
N GLU A 531 22.63 1.61 -18.40
CA GLU A 531 23.67 1.09 -17.53
C GLU A 531 23.90 2.00 -16.32
N ASN A 532 25.06 1.90 -15.68
CA ASN A 532 25.42 2.70 -14.52
C ASN A 532 25.44 4.20 -14.86
N PRO A 533 24.60 5.04 -14.22
CA PRO A 533 24.57 6.47 -14.51
C PRO A 533 25.90 7.19 -14.28
N ASN A 534 26.74 6.69 -13.37
CA ASN A 534 28.03 7.29 -13.11
C ASN A 534 28.99 7.14 -14.30
N GLU A 535 28.90 6.04 -15.05
CA GLU A 535 29.72 5.83 -16.24
C GLU A 535 29.27 6.76 -17.37
N VAL A 536 27.95 6.97 -17.52
CA VAL A 536 27.42 7.95 -18.48
C VAL A 536 27.86 9.37 -18.13
N LEU A 537 27.95 9.74 -16.85
CA LEU A 537 28.46 11.04 -16.45
C LEU A 537 29.94 11.24 -16.82
N VAL A 538 30.75 10.18 -16.72
CA VAL A 538 32.15 10.21 -17.19
C VAL A 538 32.17 10.41 -18.71
N ASP A 539 31.42 9.61 -19.46
CA ASP A 539 31.34 9.72 -20.93
C ASP A 539 30.91 11.13 -21.37
N LEU A 540 29.93 11.74 -20.69
CA LEU A 540 29.46 13.10 -20.98
C LEU A 540 30.50 14.17 -20.66
N THR A 541 31.23 14.01 -19.55
CA THR A 541 32.28 14.95 -19.14
C THR A 541 33.47 14.87 -20.11
N ASP A 542 33.84 13.67 -20.54
CA ASP A 542 34.91 13.45 -21.51
C ASP A 542 34.53 13.99 -22.90
N LEU A 543 33.26 13.83 -23.31
CA LEU A 543 32.77 14.28 -24.61
C LEU A 543 32.62 15.80 -24.68
N PHE A 544 31.93 16.40 -23.71
CA PHE A 544 31.58 17.83 -23.78
C PHE A 544 32.53 18.73 -23.02
N GLY A 545 33.18 18.25 -21.95
CA GLY A 545 34.15 19.00 -21.15
C GLY A 545 33.75 20.47 -20.91
N PRO A 546 34.39 21.45 -21.58
CA PRO A 546 34.06 22.88 -21.44
C PRO A 546 32.65 23.29 -21.90
N SER A 547 32.05 22.56 -22.84
CA SER A 547 30.71 22.81 -23.37
C SER A 547 29.59 22.23 -22.50
N LEU A 548 29.93 21.47 -21.46
CA LEU A 548 28.96 20.94 -20.49
C LEU A 548 28.66 22.04 -19.46
N PHE A 549 27.53 22.72 -19.61
CA PHE A 549 27.13 23.78 -18.67
C PHE A 549 26.72 23.20 -17.32
N SER A 550 25.84 22.20 -17.33
CA SER A 550 25.42 21.52 -16.13
C SER A 550 24.90 20.11 -16.43
N PHE A 551 24.90 19.25 -15.41
CA PHE A 551 24.12 18.03 -15.44
C PHE A 551 23.48 17.78 -14.08
N LYS A 552 22.36 17.06 -14.08
CA LYS A 552 21.63 16.69 -12.87
C LYS A 552 21.12 15.26 -13.01
N ARG A 553 21.44 14.43 -12.01
CA ARG A 553 20.83 13.11 -11.83
C ARG A 553 19.55 13.25 -11.02
N THR A 554 18.45 12.73 -11.54
CA THR A 554 17.14 12.71 -10.87
C THR A 554 16.48 11.35 -11.02
N ARG A 555 15.51 11.06 -10.16
CA ARG A 555 14.56 9.96 -10.39
C ARG A 555 13.53 10.43 -11.41
N ALA A 556 13.15 9.54 -12.31
CA ALA A 556 12.14 9.77 -13.33
C ALA A 556 10.78 10.09 -12.71
N THR A 557 10.02 10.86 -13.45
CA THR A 557 8.61 11.20 -13.17
C THR A 557 7.67 10.26 -13.91
N LEU A 558 6.37 10.30 -13.60
CA LEU A 558 5.33 9.62 -14.38
C LEU A 558 5.25 10.19 -15.80
N LEU A 559 5.45 11.49 -15.96
CA LEU A 559 5.52 12.12 -17.28
C LEU A 559 6.73 11.61 -18.07
N ASP A 560 7.90 11.44 -17.43
CA ASP A 560 9.08 10.85 -18.05
C ASP A 560 8.80 9.42 -18.53
N TYR A 561 8.03 8.64 -17.76
CA TYR A 561 7.60 7.31 -18.17
C TYR A 561 6.73 7.35 -19.44
N ILE A 562 5.73 8.23 -19.46
CA ILE A 562 4.83 8.36 -20.63
C ILE A 562 5.61 8.79 -21.87
N ASP A 563 6.48 9.80 -21.74
CA ASP A 563 7.30 10.31 -22.84
C ASP A 563 8.26 9.23 -23.36
N PHE A 564 8.89 8.47 -22.46
CA PHE A 564 9.77 7.36 -22.83
C PHE A 564 9.04 6.29 -23.64
N LYS A 565 7.84 5.86 -23.19
CA LYS A 565 7.04 4.84 -23.88
C LYS A 565 6.57 5.34 -25.25
N TYR A 566 6.14 6.59 -25.32
CA TYR A 566 5.72 7.22 -26.56
C TYR A 566 6.85 7.20 -27.60
N SER A 567 8.03 7.73 -27.26
CA SER A 567 9.17 7.78 -28.18
C SER A 567 9.70 6.40 -28.58
N MET A 568 9.69 5.43 -27.65
CA MET A 568 10.09 4.05 -27.97
C MET A 568 9.12 3.38 -28.96
N ASN A 569 7.83 3.72 -28.92
CA ASN A 569 6.85 3.20 -29.86
C ASN A 569 7.01 3.85 -31.24
N GLU A 570 7.27 5.16 -31.34
CA GLU A 570 7.58 5.83 -32.62
C GLU A 570 8.81 5.22 -33.30
N LEU A 571 9.91 5.02 -32.56
CA LEU A 571 11.14 4.40 -33.08
C LEU A 571 10.94 2.95 -33.59
N LYS A 572 9.96 2.22 -33.07
CA LYS A 572 9.62 0.87 -33.55
C LYS A 572 8.81 0.91 -34.84
N VAL A 573 7.95 1.91 -35.02
CA VAL A 573 7.16 2.07 -36.24
C VAL A 573 8.07 2.44 -37.41
N GLU A 574 9.02 3.34 -37.22
CA GLU A 574 9.98 3.75 -38.27
C GLU A 574 10.91 2.62 -38.73
N LYS A 575 11.17 1.61 -37.90
CA LYS A 575 12.00 0.45 -38.26
C LYS A 575 11.24 -0.66 -38.99
N ASN A 576 9.91 -0.62 -38.99
CA ASN A 576 9.05 -1.63 -39.60
C ASN A 576 8.39 -1.14 -40.91
N VAL A 577 8.72 0.09 -41.34
CA VAL A 577 8.44 0.65 -42.67
C VAL A 577 9.74 0.65 -43.46
#